data_AF-A0A521R5H2-F1
#
_entry.id   AF-A0A521R5H2-F1
#
_cell.length_a   1.000
_cell.length_b   1.000
_cell.length_c   1.000
_cell.angle_alpha   90.00
_cell.angle_beta   90.00
_cell.angle_gamma   90.00
#
_symmetry.space_group_name_H-M   'P 1'
#
loop_
_entity.id
_entity.type
_entity.pdbx_description
1 polymer ?
#
loop_
_entity_poly.entity_id
_entity_poly.type
_entity_poly.pdbx_seq_one_letter_code
_entity_poly.pdbx_strand_id
1 'polypeptide(L)'
;MAVTSGLSVSPDVSEAGAPVASSRSAWSLSWPLVLGLFLFIGLFNGSGMPLLSDPDTHWHIAVGNWMMAHGAAPTADPFSFTFLGQPWIAKEWLSQLLMASAFKLGGWGGITALAAGALGVSFALMMRLVLRDIKPVPAALFTIAAIVMTAPHFVARPHVLAFPFMLIWVAGLVRAVEERRAPEPLLLLAMLLWANLHGGFTLGLLLAGAFALEAVIGARNPVERKALLTGWAKFGAGALLVSCITPYGPEPILVTLRIFGIGDTLATISEWRSPDFQKQPLQELILLIALYAALSRGLKLPLLRLLIVLGLLHLYLRYARNAELLAMLAPLAIAPLLARQWPSLRPNASDGKGSSLAAQAAALAQPAGIAAIAAAVACCVLFAAFVVRHAAIAPPPQTMPSAAMAYAKQAGLTGRVLNHYNFGGYLIHAGVPTFIDGRGELYGGDFIKRYSEMVSLRSADPLDEVLDRYRIDWTLLPPDQPANKLLARLPGWRQAYADEAAVIFVRSR
;
A
#
# COMPACT_ATOMS: atom_id res chain seq x y z
N MET A 1 12.68 -29.10 -29.44
CA MET A 1 13.09 -29.53 -28.09
C MET A 1 11.85 -29.63 -27.22
N ALA A 2 11.43 -30.84 -26.90
CA ALA A 2 10.19 -31.12 -26.18
C ALA A 2 10.35 -30.77 -24.69
N VAL A 3 9.48 -29.89 -24.18
CA VAL A 3 9.32 -29.65 -22.75
C VAL A 3 8.49 -30.80 -22.20
N THR A 4 9.16 -31.79 -21.61
CA THR A 4 8.53 -32.92 -20.92
C THR A 4 7.77 -32.41 -19.70
N SER A 5 6.45 -32.36 -19.83
CA SER A 5 5.52 -32.28 -18.71
C SER A 5 5.40 -33.68 -18.10
N GLY A 6 6.01 -33.88 -16.93
CA GLY A 6 5.97 -35.17 -16.26
C GLY A 6 6.43 -35.04 -14.82
N LEU A 7 5.50 -34.87 -13.90
CA LEU A 7 5.67 -35.24 -12.49
C LEU A 7 4.43 -36.02 -12.07
N SER A 8 4.56 -37.34 -12.21
CA SER A 8 3.66 -38.35 -11.68
C SER A 8 3.67 -38.30 -10.15
N VAL A 9 2.50 -38.47 -9.56
CA VAL A 9 2.31 -38.65 -8.12
C VAL A 9 2.10 -40.13 -7.88
N SER A 10 2.95 -40.76 -7.08
CA SER A 10 2.68 -42.09 -6.53
C SER A 10 1.55 -41.99 -5.49
N PRO A 11 0.49 -42.83 -5.57
CA PRO A 11 -0.48 -42.95 -4.50
C PRO A 11 -0.03 -44.08 -3.57
N ASP A 12 0.54 -43.75 -2.42
CA ASP A 12 0.62 -44.68 -1.30
C ASP A 12 0.83 -43.92 0.01
N VAL A 13 -0.27 -43.67 0.71
CA VAL A 13 -0.29 -43.56 2.18
C VAL A 13 -1.61 -44.17 2.64
N SER A 14 -1.54 -45.41 3.09
CA SER A 14 -2.57 -46.07 3.89
C SER A 14 -2.95 -45.23 5.10
N GLU A 15 -4.24 -45.18 5.40
CA GLU A 15 -4.86 -44.55 6.57
C GLU A 15 -4.16 -44.96 7.88
N ALA A 16 -3.27 -44.11 8.39
CA ALA A 16 -2.88 -44.10 9.79
C ALA A 16 -3.69 -42.99 10.47
N GLY A 17 -4.48 -43.36 11.49
CA GLY A 17 -5.42 -42.48 12.18
C GLY A 17 -4.81 -41.11 12.50
N ALA A 18 -5.49 -40.05 12.05
CA ALA A 18 -5.09 -38.68 12.33
C ALA A 18 -4.99 -38.49 13.86
N PRO A 19 -3.82 -38.12 14.41
CA PRO A 19 -3.72 -37.82 15.83
C PRO A 19 -4.64 -36.64 16.12
N VAL A 20 -5.57 -36.83 17.07
CA VAL A 20 -6.42 -35.76 17.60
C VAL A 20 -5.50 -34.62 18.01
N ALA A 21 -5.54 -33.51 17.26
CA ALA A 21 -4.72 -32.35 17.54
C ALA A 21 -5.07 -31.86 18.95
N SER A 22 -4.13 -31.99 19.90
CA SER A 22 -4.32 -31.49 21.26
C SER A 22 -4.73 -30.02 21.19
N SER A 23 -5.88 -29.65 21.75
CA SER A 23 -6.36 -28.27 21.72
C SER A 23 -5.33 -27.39 22.41
N ARG A 24 -4.68 -26.51 21.63
CA ARG A 24 -3.74 -25.53 22.16
C ARG A 24 -4.44 -24.65 23.20
N SER A 25 -3.72 -24.20 24.21
CA SER A 25 -4.26 -23.27 25.22
C SER A 25 -4.84 -22.01 24.55
N ALA A 26 -5.96 -21.51 25.09
CA ALA A 26 -6.55 -20.23 24.68
C ALA A 26 -5.57 -19.04 24.84
N TRP A 27 -4.56 -19.18 25.70
CA TRP A 27 -3.52 -18.19 25.96
C TRP A 27 -2.23 -18.42 25.15
N SER A 28 -2.21 -19.39 24.24
CA SER A 28 -1.01 -19.68 23.46
C SER A 28 -0.63 -18.52 22.53
N LEU A 29 0.61 -18.07 22.62
CA LEU A 29 1.18 -17.06 21.72
C LEU A 29 1.54 -17.67 20.36
N SER A 30 1.74 -16.79 19.38
CA SER A 30 2.28 -17.17 18.07
C SER A 30 3.21 -16.10 17.51
N TRP A 31 4.12 -16.49 16.61
CA TRP A 31 5.02 -15.54 15.94
C TRP A 31 4.27 -14.43 15.21
N PRO A 32 3.22 -14.72 14.41
CA PRO A 32 2.40 -13.66 13.81
C PRO A 32 1.81 -12.67 14.81
N LEU A 33 1.29 -13.15 15.95
CA LEU A 33 0.69 -12.27 16.95
C LEU A 33 1.73 -11.34 17.57
N VAL A 34 2.88 -11.90 17.96
CA VAL A 34 3.99 -11.13 18.54
C VAL A 34 4.54 -10.11 17.54
N LEU A 35 4.72 -10.50 16.28
CA LEU A 35 5.16 -9.61 15.22
C LEU A 35 4.16 -8.45 15.00
N GLY A 36 2.86 -8.77 14.91
CA GLY A 36 1.82 -7.76 14.74
C GLY A 36 1.79 -6.75 15.88
N LEU A 37 1.90 -7.22 17.12
CA LEU A 37 2.01 -6.37 18.32
C LEU A 37 3.27 -5.51 18.30
N PHE A 38 4.42 -6.11 17.97
CA PHE A 38 5.69 -5.41 17.89
C PHE A 38 5.66 -4.29 16.85
N LEU A 39 5.13 -4.57 15.65
CA LEU A 39 4.98 -3.57 14.60
C LEU A 39 4.00 -2.48 15.01
N PHE A 40 2.84 -2.85 15.58
CA PHE A 40 1.87 -1.88 16.07
C PHE A 40 2.52 -0.92 17.06
N ILE A 41 3.15 -1.43 18.12
CA ILE A 41 3.79 -0.61 19.15
C ILE A 41 4.96 0.19 18.59
N GLY A 42 5.83 -0.44 17.78
CA GLY A 42 7.02 0.20 17.23
C GLY A 42 6.72 1.33 16.23
N LEU A 43 5.58 1.24 15.54
CA LEU A 43 5.11 2.27 14.61
C LEU A 43 4.44 3.46 15.31
N PHE A 44 3.97 3.28 16.55
CA PHE A 44 3.49 4.37 17.40
C PHE A 44 4.67 5.13 18.01
N ASN A 45 5.38 5.88 17.16
CA ASN A 45 6.43 6.78 17.60
C ASN A 45 6.20 8.18 17.03
N GLY A 46 6.58 9.21 17.80
CA GLY A 46 6.52 10.61 17.35
C GLY A 46 7.76 11.05 16.55
N SER A 47 8.76 10.16 16.38
CA SER A 47 10.11 10.56 15.95
C SER A 47 10.91 9.51 15.17
N GLY A 48 10.37 8.31 14.88
CA GLY A 48 11.15 7.15 14.43
C GLY A 48 10.75 6.55 13.07
N MET A 49 9.46 6.47 12.74
CA MET A 49 8.99 5.99 11.44
C MET A 49 8.02 7.00 10.82
N PRO A 50 8.14 7.26 9.52
CA PRO A 50 7.50 8.39 8.87
C PRO A 50 6.03 8.13 8.53
N LEU A 51 5.26 7.48 9.41
CA LEU A 51 3.85 7.15 9.16
C LEU A 51 3.02 8.36 8.73
N LEU A 52 3.34 9.54 9.27
CA LEU A 52 2.67 10.80 8.95
C LEU A 52 3.49 11.72 8.05
N SER A 53 4.60 11.27 7.47
CA SER A 53 5.45 12.10 6.60
C SER A 53 4.89 12.26 5.19
N ASP A 54 3.72 11.70 4.93
CA ASP A 54 3.14 11.70 3.61
C ASP A 54 2.19 12.90 3.45
N PRO A 55 2.40 13.75 2.44
CA PRO A 55 1.61 14.96 2.27
C PRO A 55 0.14 14.68 1.95
N ASP A 56 -0.16 13.52 1.36
CA ASP A 56 -1.48 13.19 0.84
C ASP A 56 -2.45 12.70 1.92
N THR A 57 -1.93 12.25 3.05
CA THR A 57 -2.73 11.88 4.23
C THR A 57 -3.78 12.93 4.56
N HIS A 58 -3.43 14.21 4.43
CA HIS A 58 -4.32 15.34 4.72
C HIS A 58 -5.55 15.41 3.82
N TRP A 59 -5.38 15.29 2.49
CA TRP A 59 -6.53 15.38 1.59
C TRP A 59 -7.37 14.11 1.62
N HIS A 60 -6.80 12.93 1.91
CA HIS A 60 -7.60 11.73 2.15
C HIS A 60 -8.58 11.93 3.32
N ILE A 61 -8.11 12.54 4.42
CA ILE A 61 -8.95 12.90 5.56
C ILE A 61 -10.00 13.95 5.14
N ALA A 62 -9.61 14.96 4.36
CA ALA A 62 -10.52 16.00 3.92
C ALA A 62 -11.64 15.48 3.01
N VAL A 63 -11.32 14.58 2.08
CA VAL A 63 -12.31 13.90 1.23
C VAL A 63 -13.25 13.05 2.08
N GLY A 64 -12.73 12.31 3.06
CA GLY A 64 -13.56 11.55 4.01
C GLY A 64 -14.51 12.44 4.81
N ASN A 65 -14.02 13.58 5.30
CA ASN A 65 -14.84 14.58 5.98
C ASN A 65 -15.91 15.17 5.07
N TRP A 66 -15.55 15.48 3.81
CA TRP A 66 -16.49 15.96 2.81
C TRP A 66 -17.61 14.95 2.56
N MET A 67 -17.28 13.67 2.37
CA MET A 67 -18.29 12.61 2.15
C MET A 67 -19.21 12.45 3.36
N MET A 68 -18.68 12.48 4.58
CA MET A 68 -19.52 12.44 5.79
C MET A 68 -20.44 13.64 5.93
N ALA A 69 -19.96 14.83 5.53
CA ALA A 69 -20.74 16.07 5.63
C ALA A 69 -21.85 16.16 4.56
N HIS A 70 -21.60 15.64 3.35
CA HIS A 70 -22.53 15.74 2.22
C HIS A 70 -23.42 14.51 2.05
N GLY A 71 -23.09 13.38 2.67
CA GLY A 71 -23.81 12.11 2.49
C GLY A 71 -23.71 11.55 1.07
N ALA A 72 -22.66 11.93 0.32
CA ALA A 72 -22.47 11.56 -1.08
C ALA A 72 -20.98 11.31 -1.38
N ALA A 73 -20.71 10.54 -2.44
CA ALA A 73 -19.37 10.35 -2.96
C ALA A 73 -19.08 11.39 -4.07
N PRO A 74 -17.93 12.10 -4.06
CA PRO A 74 -17.65 13.16 -5.02
C PRO A 74 -17.47 12.61 -6.44
N THR A 75 -18.03 13.29 -7.44
CA THR A 75 -17.91 12.96 -8.88
C THR A 75 -17.19 14.04 -9.69
N ALA A 76 -16.90 15.18 -9.05
CA ALA A 76 -16.12 16.29 -9.58
C ALA A 76 -15.26 16.88 -8.46
N ASP A 77 -14.19 17.58 -8.83
CA ASP A 77 -13.29 18.24 -7.88
C ASP A 77 -13.97 19.42 -7.16
N PRO A 78 -14.07 19.40 -5.82
CA PRO A 78 -14.57 20.52 -5.03
C PRO A 78 -13.45 21.34 -4.35
N PHE A 79 -12.18 20.96 -4.50
CA PHE A 79 -11.10 21.44 -3.63
C PHE A 79 -10.09 22.36 -4.30
N SER A 80 -9.85 22.23 -5.61
CA SER A 80 -8.91 23.13 -6.30
C SER A 80 -9.67 24.30 -6.94
N PHE A 81 -8.98 25.43 -7.13
CA PHE A 81 -9.54 26.52 -7.95
C PHE A 81 -9.09 26.44 -9.42
N THR A 82 -8.05 25.66 -9.73
CA THR A 82 -7.53 25.47 -11.10
C THR A 82 -8.32 24.42 -11.88
N PHE A 83 -8.84 23.39 -11.19
CA PHE A 83 -9.60 22.28 -11.76
C PHE A 83 -10.99 22.15 -11.13
N LEU A 84 -11.52 23.23 -10.54
CA LEU A 84 -12.83 23.23 -9.91
C LEU A 84 -13.91 22.67 -10.87
N GLY A 85 -14.66 21.67 -10.39
CA GLY A 85 -15.73 21.03 -11.15
C GLY A 85 -15.26 20.03 -12.21
N GLN A 86 -13.96 19.81 -12.39
CA GLN A 86 -13.45 18.80 -13.32
C GLN A 86 -13.80 17.37 -12.82
N PRO A 87 -14.09 16.42 -13.72
CA PRO A 87 -14.45 15.06 -13.35
C PRO A 87 -13.36 14.39 -12.50
N TRP A 88 -13.74 13.90 -11.32
CA TRP A 88 -12.84 13.18 -10.43
C TRP A 88 -13.64 12.33 -9.46
N ILE A 89 -13.16 11.11 -9.20
CA ILE A 89 -13.79 10.18 -8.27
C ILE A 89 -12.86 9.86 -7.10
N ALA A 90 -13.44 9.71 -5.93
CA ALA A 90 -12.75 9.20 -4.75
C ALA A 90 -12.64 7.67 -4.81
N LYS A 91 -11.76 7.14 -5.68
CA LYS A 91 -11.59 5.68 -5.89
C LYS A 91 -11.25 4.88 -4.62
N GLU A 92 -10.84 5.57 -3.54
CA GLU A 92 -10.44 5.01 -2.24
C GLU A 92 -11.39 5.45 -1.12
N TRP A 93 -12.67 5.66 -1.46
CA TRP A 93 -13.67 6.27 -0.58
C TRP A 93 -13.77 5.59 0.79
N LEU A 94 -13.73 4.25 0.86
CA LEU A 94 -13.85 3.55 2.14
C LEU A 94 -12.63 3.83 3.02
N SER A 95 -11.44 3.83 2.46
CA SER A 95 -10.22 4.21 3.18
C SER A 95 -10.29 5.65 3.69
N GLN A 96 -10.78 6.57 2.86
CA GLN A 96 -10.94 7.98 3.26
C GLN A 96 -11.96 8.15 4.38
N LEU A 97 -13.08 7.40 4.37
CA LEU A 97 -14.04 7.39 5.48
C LEU A 97 -13.43 6.83 6.77
N LEU A 98 -12.66 5.74 6.68
CA LEU A 98 -11.96 5.15 7.83
C LEU A 98 -10.92 6.11 8.39
N MET A 99 -10.12 6.74 7.54
CA MET A 99 -9.13 7.74 7.93
C MET A 99 -9.78 8.95 8.59
N ALA A 100 -10.81 9.54 7.98
CA ALA A 100 -11.52 10.67 8.57
C ALA A 100 -12.20 10.31 9.91
N SER A 101 -12.73 9.09 10.05
CA SER A 101 -13.31 8.63 11.31
C SER A 101 -12.23 8.45 12.39
N ALA A 102 -11.10 7.85 12.04
CA ALA A 102 -9.96 7.71 12.94
C ALA A 102 -9.41 9.07 13.38
N PHE A 103 -9.33 10.05 12.46
CA PHE A 103 -8.94 11.41 12.78
C PHE A 103 -9.93 12.09 13.75
N LYS A 104 -11.25 11.91 13.56
CA LYS A 104 -12.26 12.44 14.49
C LYS A 104 -12.16 11.84 15.90
N LEU A 105 -11.82 10.56 16.01
CA LEU A 105 -11.74 9.85 17.28
C LEU A 105 -10.48 10.16 18.10
N GLY A 106 -9.34 10.39 17.44
CA GLY A 106 -8.04 10.52 18.12
C GLY A 106 -7.03 11.43 17.45
N GLY A 107 -7.48 12.32 16.56
CA GLY A 107 -6.61 13.19 15.77
C GLY A 107 -5.58 12.38 14.98
N TRP A 108 -4.35 12.89 14.92
CA TRP A 108 -3.23 12.20 14.28
C TRP A 108 -2.87 10.87 14.95
N GLY A 109 -3.05 10.75 16.27
CA GLY A 109 -2.85 9.47 16.95
C GLY A 109 -3.84 8.39 16.51
N GLY A 110 -5.08 8.78 16.17
CA GLY A 110 -6.06 7.88 15.57
C GLY A 110 -5.66 7.39 14.17
N ILE A 111 -5.11 8.28 13.34
CA ILE A 111 -4.55 7.93 12.03
C ILE A 111 -3.38 6.96 12.18
N THR A 112 -2.44 7.26 13.09
CA THR A 112 -1.32 6.38 13.42
C THR A 112 -1.82 5.02 13.88
N ALA A 113 -2.86 4.96 14.72
CA ALA A 113 -3.48 3.72 15.18
C ALA A 113 -4.00 2.86 14.04
N LEU A 114 -4.73 3.49 13.11
CA LEU A 114 -5.31 2.82 11.96
C LEU A 114 -4.22 2.25 11.04
N ALA A 115 -3.23 3.07 10.68
CA ALA A 115 -2.14 2.66 9.79
C ALA A 115 -1.23 1.60 10.42
N ALA A 116 -0.80 1.80 11.67
CA ALA A 116 0.01 0.84 12.41
C ALA A 116 -0.73 -0.49 12.62
N GLY A 117 -2.04 -0.43 12.91
CA GLY A 117 -2.90 -1.61 13.01
C GLY A 117 -2.96 -2.39 11.70
N ALA A 118 -3.20 -1.70 10.59
CA ALA A 118 -3.25 -2.33 9.27
C ALA A 118 -1.90 -2.95 8.86
N LEU A 119 -0.77 -2.27 9.11
CA LEU A 119 0.57 -2.83 8.87
C LEU A 119 0.85 -4.04 9.76
N GLY A 120 0.59 -3.93 11.06
CA GLY A 120 0.78 -5.01 12.03
C GLY A 120 -0.04 -6.25 11.65
N VAL A 121 -1.32 -6.09 11.31
CA VAL A 121 -2.18 -7.16 10.82
C VAL A 121 -1.65 -7.75 9.51
N SER A 122 -1.20 -6.90 8.58
CA SER A 122 -0.70 -7.34 7.27
C SER A 122 0.54 -8.22 7.38
N PHE A 123 1.55 -7.82 8.15
CA PHE A 123 2.77 -8.62 8.30
C PHE A 123 2.58 -9.83 9.22
N ALA A 124 1.71 -9.74 10.23
CA ALA A 124 1.28 -10.91 10.99
C ALA A 124 0.60 -11.95 10.06
N LEU A 125 -0.33 -11.48 9.23
CA LEU A 125 -1.03 -12.31 8.24
C LEU A 125 -0.06 -12.88 7.20
N MET A 126 0.85 -12.07 6.65
CA MET A 126 1.87 -12.55 5.71
C MET A 126 2.70 -13.66 6.34
N MET A 127 3.21 -13.47 7.56
CA MET A 127 3.97 -14.49 8.28
C MET A 127 3.13 -15.76 8.47
N ARG A 128 1.86 -15.61 8.89
CA ARG A 128 0.92 -16.73 9.05
C ARG A 128 0.73 -17.52 7.76
N LEU A 129 0.59 -16.83 6.64
CA LEU A 129 0.38 -17.45 5.33
C LEU A 129 1.63 -18.18 4.84
N VAL A 130 2.83 -17.60 5.05
CA VAL A 130 4.10 -18.25 4.68
C VAL A 130 4.41 -19.44 5.59
N LEU A 131 4.14 -19.34 6.89
CA LEU A 131 4.31 -20.43 7.87
C LEU A 131 3.49 -21.69 7.57
N ARG A 132 2.45 -21.59 6.72
CA ARG A 132 1.68 -22.73 6.27
C ARG A 132 2.51 -23.68 5.40
N ASP A 133 3.39 -23.12 4.59
CA ASP A 133 4.09 -23.86 3.54
C ASP A 133 5.57 -24.13 3.91
N ILE A 134 6.18 -23.27 4.72
CA ILE A 134 7.60 -23.39 5.13
C ILE A 134 7.84 -23.18 6.63
N LYS A 135 8.97 -23.68 7.13
CA LYS A 135 9.41 -23.62 8.53
C LYS A 135 9.56 -22.19 9.08
N PRO A 136 9.58 -22.02 10.41
CA PRO A 136 9.54 -20.71 11.06
C PRO A 136 10.68 -19.76 10.67
N VAL A 137 11.91 -20.25 10.57
CA VAL A 137 13.08 -19.41 10.28
C VAL A 137 13.03 -18.84 8.85
N PRO A 138 12.87 -19.66 7.78
CA PRO A 138 12.66 -19.13 6.44
C PRO A 138 11.45 -18.19 6.32
N ALA A 139 10.33 -18.51 6.98
CA ALA A 139 9.16 -17.65 6.99
C ALA A 139 9.46 -16.27 7.61
N ALA A 140 10.15 -16.24 8.75
CA ALA A 140 10.58 -15.00 9.39
C ALA A 140 11.53 -14.21 8.48
N LEU A 141 12.47 -14.86 7.78
CA LEU A 141 13.37 -14.18 6.84
C LEU A 141 12.60 -13.53 5.67
N PHE A 142 11.63 -14.23 5.07
CA PHE A 142 10.77 -13.63 4.04
C PHE A 142 9.95 -12.47 4.57
N THR A 143 9.39 -12.59 5.78
CA THR A 143 8.62 -11.52 6.39
C THR A 143 9.49 -10.31 6.74
N ILE A 144 10.69 -10.51 7.29
CA ILE A 144 11.64 -9.44 7.58
C ILE A 144 12.10 -8.75 6.29
N ALA A 145 12.45 -9.52 5.27
CA ALA A 145 12.79 -8.97 3.96
C ALA A 145 11.64 -8.11 3.42
N ALA A 146 10.39 -8.58 3.57
CA ALA A 146 9.24 -7.80 3.13
C ALA A 146 9.00 -6.53 3.95
N ILE A 147 9.20 -6.58 5.27
CA ILE A 147 9.14 -5.37 6.13
C ILE A 147 10.19 -4.36 5.66
N VAL A 148 11.44 -4.79 5.45
CA VAL A 148 12.53 -3.89 5.02
C VAL A 148 12.27 -3.31 3.63
N MET A 149 11.79 -4.11 2.69
CA MET A 149 11.45 -3.63 1.35
C MET A 149 10.30 -2.63 1.36
N THR A 150 9.28 -2.85 2.20
CA THR A 150 8.09 -1.99 2.28
C THR A 150 8.27 -0.80 3.23
N ALA A 151 9.26 -0.80 4.13
CA ALA A 151 9.43 0.23 5.17
C ALA A 151 9.43 1.69 4.65
N PRO A 152 10.03 2.02 3.48
CA PRO A 152 9.93 3.38 2.92
C PRO A 152 8.50 3.82 2.59
N HIS A 153 7.56 2.88 2.46
CA HIS A 153 6.13 3.13 2.23
C HIS A 153 5.28 2.82 3.47
N PHE A 154 5.88 2.76 4.67
CA PHE A 154 5.10 2.76 5.91
C PHE A 154 4.57 4.18 6.16
N VAL A 155 3.56 4.54 5.37
CA VAL A 155 2.86 5.83 5.41
C VAL A 155 1.36 5.63 5.57
N ALA A 156 0.68 6.55 6.24
CA ALA A 156 -0.75 6.50 6.51
C ALA A 156 -1.58 6.83 5.25
N ARG A 157 -1.48 5.99 4.23
CA ARG A 157 -2.22 6.09 2.97
C ARG A 157 -3.19 4.90 2.77
N PRO A 158 -4.21 5.03 1.90
CA PRO A 158 -5.19 3.99 1.63
C PRO A 158 -4.63 2.61 1.25
N HIS A 159 -3.50 2.55 0.55
CA HIS A 159 -2.89 1.28 0.14
C HIS A 159 -2.55 0.36 1.33
N VAL A 160 -2.14 0.92 2.47
CA VAL A 160 -1.83 0.16 3.69
C VAL A 160 -3.06 -0.58 4.22
N LEU A 161 -4.25 0.02 4.13
CA LEU A 161 -5.50 -0.61 4.57
C LEU A 161 -5.92 -1.78 3.66
N ALA A 162 -5.45 -1.79 2.42
CA ALA A 162 -5.75 -2.83 1.45
C ALA A 162 -4.83 -4.06 1.54
N PHE A 163 -3.66 -3.94 2.17
CA PHE A 163 -2.67 -5.01 2.27
C PHE A 163 -3.20 -6.34 2.82
N PRO A 164 -4.01 -6.40 3.90
CA PRO A 164 -4.53 -7.67 4.41
C PRO A 164 -5.36 -8.41 3.37
N PHE A 165 -6.20 -7.69 2.62
CA PHE A 165 -7.09 -8.26 1.60
C PHE A 165 -6.32 -8.70 0.37
N MET A 166 -5.30 -7.94 -0.03
CA MET A 166 -4.36 -8.33 -1.08
C MET A 166 -3.64 -9.66 -0.75
N LEU A 167 -3.15 -9.80 0.49
CA LEU A 167 -2.48 -11.03 0.95
C LEU A 167 -3.43 -12.23 0.96
N ILE A 168 -4.64 -12.07 1.52
CA ILE A 168 -5.69 -13.10 1.53
C ILE A 168 -6.03 -13.52 0.10
N TRP A 169 -6.22 -12.54 -0.79
CA TRP A 169 -6.52 -12.76 -2.19
C TRP A 169 -5.45 -13.63 -2.85
N VAL A 170 -4.20 -13.17 -2.86
CA VAL A 170 -3.12 -13.90 -3.54
C VAL A 170 -2.88 -15.27 -2.91
N ALA A 171 -2.79 -15.39 -1.59
CA ALA A 171 -2.60 -16.69 -0.94
C ALA A 171 -3.75 -17.67 -1.21
N GLY A 172 -4.98 -17.17 -1.33
CA GLY A 172 -6.16 -17.95 -1.71
C GLY A 172 -6.10 -18.47 -3.16
N LEU A 173 -5.70 -17.62 -4.11
CA LEU A 173 -5.49 -18.04 -5.51
C LEU A 173 -4.37 -19.07 -5.63
N VAL A 174 -3.24 -18.83 -4.96
CA VAL A 174 -2.12 -19.77 -4.92
C VAL A 174 -2.58 -21.12 -4.40
N ARG A 175 -3.33 -21.13 -3.29
CA ARG A 175 -3.87 -22.36 -2.71
C ARG A 175 -4.81 -23.09 -3.68
N ALA A 176 -5.68 -22.36 -4.38
CA ALA A 176 -6.58 -22.96 -5.36
C ALA A 176 -5.83 -23.65 -6.52
N VAL A 177 -4.74 -23.05 -6.99
CA VAL A 177 -3.84 -23.66 -7.98
C VAL A 177 -3.19 -24.93 -7.43
N GLU A 178 -2.60 -24.86 -6.24
CA GLU A 178 -1.91 -26.01 -5.62
C GLU A 178 -2.85 -27.18 -5.31
N GLU A 179 -4.07 -26.87 -4.83
CA GLU A 179 -5.12 -27.85 -4.52
C GLU A 179 -5.94 -28.26 -5.76
N ARG A 180 -5.65 -27.67 -6.93
CA ARG A 180 -6.28 -27.99 -8.23
C ARG A 180 -7.80 -27.90 -8.18
N ARG A 181 -8.28 -26.79 -7.66
CA ARG A 181 -9.71 -26.48 -7.56
C ARG A 181 -9.98 -25.02 -7.91
N ALA A 182 -11.25 -24.67 -7.98
CA ALA A 182 -11.64 -23.27 -8.06
C ALA A 182 -11.32 -22.54 -6.75
N PRO A 183 -11.04 -21.22 -6.80
CA PRO A 183 -10.86 -20.41 -5.60
C PRO A 183 -12.11 -20.41 -4.73
N GLU A 184 -11.91 -20.22 -3.41
CA GLU A 184 -13.03 -20.18 -2.47
C GLU A 184 -13.89 -18.93 -2.71
N PRO A 185 -15.24 -19.05 -2.78
CA PRO A 185 -16.11 -17.89 -3.00
C PRO A 185 -15.95 -16.79 -1.95
N LEU A 186 -15.51 -17.12 -0.73
CA LEU A 186 -15.22 -16.13 0.32
C LEU A 186 -14.15 -15.10 -0.09
N LEU A 187 -13.25 -15.44 -1.03
CA LEU A 187 -12.27 -14.49 -1.56
C LEU A 187 -12.95 -13.33 -2.30
N LEU A 188 -14.18 -13.49 -2.79
CA LEU A 188 -14.94 -12.39 -3.39
C LEU A 188 -15.21 -11.27 -2.38
N LEU A 189 -15.34 -11.59 -1.08
CA LEU A 189 -15.43 -10.56 -0.04
C LEU A 189 -14.11 -9.79 0.12
N ALA A 190 -12.97 -10.48 0.00
CA ALA A 190 -11.67 -9.81 0.01
C ALA A 190 -11.50 -8.88 -1.20
N MET A 191 -11.93 -9.30 -2.40
CA MET A 191 -11.94 -8.43 -3.59
C MET A 191 -12.90 -7.24 -3.41
N LEU A 192 -14.10 -7.46 -2.89
CA LEU A 192 -15.07 -6.39 -2.62
C LEU A 192 -14.48 -5.33 -1.69
N LEU A 193 -13.88 -5.75 -0.57
CA LEU A 193 -13.26 -4.84 0.37
C LEU A 193 -12.05 -4.13 -0.25
N TRP A 194 -11.21 -4.87 -0.97
CA TRP A 194 -10.04 -4.29 -1.63
C TRP A 194 -10.43 -3.23 -2.68
N ALA A 195 -11.43 -3.50 -3.52
CA ALA A 195 -11.91 -2.58 -4.56
C ALA A 195 -12.46 -1.26 -3.99
N ASN A 196 -12.96 -1.27 -2.75
CA ASN A 196 -13.44 -0.07 -2.07
C ASN A 196 -12.33 0.66 -1.26
N LEU A 197 -11.23 -0.04 -0.93
CA LEU A 197 -10.12 0.51 -0.14
C LEU A 197 -9.01 1.14 -0.99
N HIS A 198 -8.63 0.53 -2.12
CA HIS A 198 -7.47 0.98 -2.90
C HIS A 198 -7.55 0.54 -4.37
N GLY A 199 -7.13 1.40 -5.31
CA GLY A 199 -7.18 1.13 -6.75
C GLY A 199 -6.33 -0.05 -7.25
N GLY A 200 -5.41 -0.54 -6.42
CA GLY A 200 -4.55 -1.69 -6.72
C GLY A 200 -5.28 -3.03 -6.88
N PHE A 201 -6.57 -3.13 -6.57
CA PHE A 201 -7.38 -4.35 -6.75
C PHE A 201 -7.41 -4.87 -8.19
N THR A 202 -7.19 -3.98 -9.16
CA THR A 202 -7.09 -4.32 -10.59
C THR A 202 -5.92 -5.27 -10.88
N LEU A 203 -4.80 -5.14 -10.16
CA LEU A 203 -3.72 -6.13 -10.18
C LEU A 203 -4.21 -7.47 -9.63
N GLY A 204 -5.06 -7.47 -8.61
CA GLY A 204 -5.71 -8.68 -8.10
C GLY A 204 -6.53 -9.41 -9.17
N LEU A 205 -7.28 -8.68 -10.00
CA LEU A 205 -8.03 -9.25 -11.14
C LEU A 205 -7.07 -9.84 -12.18
N LEU A 206 -5.98 -9.12 -12.52
CA LEU A 206 -4.96 -9.61 -13.44
C LEU A 206 -4.30 -10.91 -12.94
N LEU A 207 -3.92 -10.95 -11.65
CA LEU A 207 -3.34 -12.14 -11.02
C LEU A 207 -4.31 -13.32 -10.99
N ALA A 208 -5.62 -13.08 -10.81
CA ALA A 208 -6.62 -14.14 -10.91
C ALA A 208 -6.66 -14.78 -12.30
N GLY A 209 -6.53 -14.00 -13.36
CA GLY A 209 -6.39 -14.52 -14.72
C GLY A 209 -5.11 -15.33 -14.91
N ALA A 210 -3.97 -14.85 -14.41
CA ALA A 210 -2.69 -15.54 -14.50
C ALA A 210 -2.70 -16.89 -13.76
N PHE A 211 -3.24 -16.93 -12.55
CA PHE A 211 -3.38 -18.17 -11.77
C PHE A 211 -4.44 -19.11 -12.34
N ALA A 212 -5.53 -18.59 -12.94
CA ALA A 212 -6.49 -19.41 -13.67
C ALA A 212 -5.81 -20.15 -14.84
N LEU A 213 -4.98 -19.43 -15.61
CA LEU A 213 -4.24 -20.02 -16.73
C LEU A 213 -3.25 -21.08 -16.24
N GLU A 214 -2.53 -20.81 -15.14
CA GLU A 214 -1.64 -21.80 -14.51
C GLU A 214 -2.40 -23.07 -14.10
N ALA A 215 -3.55 -22.93 -13.44
CA ALA A 215 -4.38 -24.06 -13.02
C ALA A 215 -4.85 -24.90 -14.22
N VAL A 216 -5.34 -24.26 -15.28
CA VAL A 216 -5.87 -24.93 -16.47
C VAL A 216 -4.78 -25.65 -17.26
N ILE A 217 -3.59 -25.04 -17.41
CA ILE A 217 -2.42 -25.68 -18.04
C ILE A 217 -1.92 -26.86 -17.21
N GLY A 218 -1.97 -26.74 -15.87
CA GLY A 218 -1.54 -27.78 -14.93
C GLY A 218 -2.48 -28.97 -14.75
N ALA A 219 -3.66 -28.97 -15.40
CA ALA A 219 -4.65 -30.05 -15.30
C ALA A 219 -4.13 -31.38 -15.87
N ARG A 220 -4.43 -32.52 -15.22
CA ARG A 220 -3.92 -33.85 -15.63
C ARG A 220 -4.66 -34.44 -16.82
N ASN A 221 -5.94 -34.10 -16.95
CA ASN A 221 -6.81 -34.70 -17.96
C ASN A 221 -7.87 -33.68 -18.43
N PRO A 222 -8.57 -33.95 -19.55
CA PRO A 222 -9.56 -33.03 -20.11
C PRO A 222 -10.74 -32.72 -19.17
N VAL A 223 -11.13 -33.66 -18.30
CA VAL A 223 -12.25 -33.49 -17.36
C VAL A 223 -11.89 -32.48 -16.28
N GLU A 224 -10.73 -32.65 -15.64
CA GLU A 224 -10.16 -31.72 -14.66
C GLU A 224 -9.97 -30.34 -15.30
N ARG A 225 -9.43 -30.29 -16.52
CA ARG A 225 -9.24 -29.02 -17.25
C ARG A 225 -10.56 -28.27 -17.45
N LYS A 226 -11.62 -28.96 -17.87
CA LYS A 226 -12.96 -28.36 -18.06
C LYS A 226 -13.56 -27.87 -16.74
N ALA A 227 -13.41 -28.64 -15.67
CA ALA A 227 -13.89 -28.28 -14.34
C ALA A 227 -13.16 -27.04 -13.80
N LEU A 228 -11.82 -27.00 -13.91
CA LEU A 228 -11.00 -25.86 -13.53
C LEU A 228 -11.33 -24.62 -14.35
N LEU A 229 -11.40 -24.74 -15.67
CA LEU A 229 -11.76 -23.63 -16.55
C LEU A 229 -13.11 -23.03 -16.15
N THR A 230 -14.13 -23.87 -15.95
CA THR A 230 -15.47 -23.42 -15.57
C THR A 230 -15.49 -22.78 -14.18
N GLY A 231 -14.82 -23.40 -13.20
CA GLY A 231 -14.75 -22.91 -11.83
C GLY A 231 -14.03 -21.56 -11.72
N TRP A 232 -12.87 -21.45 -12.36
CA TRP A 232 -12.10 -20.21 -12.40
C TRP A 232 -12.79 -19.12 -13.24
N ALA A 233 -13.47 -19.47 -14.33
CA ALA A 233 -14.25 -18.50 -15.11
C ALA A 233 -15.43 -17.93 -14.28
N LYS A 234 -16.18 -18.78 -13.57
CA LYS A 234 -17.24 -18.34 -12.66
C LYS A 234 -16.69 -17.45 -11.55
N PHE A 235 -15.58 -17.85 -10.93
CA PHE A 235 -14.92 -17.05 -9.90
C PHE A 235 -14.43 -15.70 -10.43
N GLY A 236 -13.78 -15.69 -11.60
CA GLY A 236 -13.29 -14.46 -12.23
C GLY A 236 -14.41 -13.50 -12.63
N ALA A 237 -15.52 -14.02 -13.16
CA ALA A 237 -16.72 -13.23 -13.42
C ALA A 237 -17.29 -12.66 -12.10
N GLY A 238 -17.38 -13.47 -11.05
CA GLY A 238 -17.77 -13.02 -9.72
C GLY A 238 -16.85 -11.93 -9.18
N ALA A 239 -15.53 -12.07 -9.33
CA ALA A 239 -14.52 -11.13 -8.89
C ALA A 239 -14.67 -9.78 -9.60
N LEU A 240 -14.88 -9.80 -10.91
CA LEU A 240 -15.14 -8.60 -11.70
C LEU A 240 -16.43 -7.91 -11.24
N LEU A 241 -17.52 -8.67 -11.08
CA LEU A 241 -18.80 -8.13 -10.65
C LEU A 241 -18.72 -7.48 -9.26
N VAL A 242 -18.12 -8.15 -8.27
CA VAL A 242 -18.00 -7.57 -6.92
C VAL A 242 -17.04 -6.38 -6.88
N SER A 243 -16.04 -6.33 -7.76
CA SER A 243 -15.15 -5.17 -7.87
C SER A 243 -15.84 -3.92 -8.43
N CYS A 244 -16.98 -4.08 -9.09
CA CYS A 244 -17.85 -2.99 -9.54
C CYS A 244 -18.86 -2.56 -8.46
N ILE A 245 -18.94 -3.24 -7.31
CA ILE A 245 -19.79 -2.83 -6.18
C ILE A 245 -19.04 -1.73 -5.41
N THR A 246 -19.05 -0.54 -6.00
CA THR A 246 -18.52 0.70 -5.44
C THR A 246 -19.54 1.82 -5.68
N PRO A 247 -19.46 2.97 -4.99
CA PRO A 247 -20.28 4.14 -5.30
C PRO A 247 -20.15 4.63 -6.76
N TYR A 248 -19.13 4.16 -7.48
CA TYR A 248 -18.78 4.58 -8.84
C TYR A 248 -18.94 3.48 -9.89
N GLY A 249 -19.49 2.31 -9.51
CA GLY A 249 -19.64 1.19 -10.43
C GLY A 249 -18.28 0.72 -10.99
N PRO A 250 -18.13 0.57 -12.32
CA PRO A 250 -16.89 0.12 -12.96
C PRO A 250 -15.82 1.22 -13.14
N GLU A 251 -16.13 2.48 -12.81
CA GLU A 251 -15.27 3.63 -13.08
C GLU A 251 -13.84 3.49 -12.50
N PRO A 252 -13.61 2.93 -11.28
CA PRO A 252 -12.25 2.71 -10.76
C PRO A 252 -11.37 1.81 -11.66
N ILE A 253 -11.97 0.83 -12.35
CA ILE A 253 -11.27 -0.01 -13.33
C ILE A 253 -10.87 0.84 -14.53
N LEU A 254 -11.78 1.66 -15.04
CA LEU A 254 -11.53 2.55 -16.17
C LEU A 254 -10.50 3.63 -15.86
N VAL A 255 -10.49 4.16 -14.62
CA VAL A 255 -9.45 5.08 -14.14
C VAL A 255 -8.09 4.40 -14.20
N THR A 256 -7.98 3.15 -13.77
CA THR A 256 -6.71 2.41 -13.83
C THR A 256 -6.21 2.24 -15.27
N LEU A 257 -7.10 1.92 -16.21
CA LEU A 257 -6.76 1.83 -17.64
C LEU A 257 -6.31 3.19 -18.22
N ARG A 258 -6.97 4.28 -17.82
CA ARG A 258 -6.56 5.64 -18.22
C ARG A 258 -5.18 5.99 -17.67
N ILE A 259 -4.88 5.68 -16.41
CA ILE A 259 -3.57 5.93 -15.79
C ILE A 259 -2.46 5.20 -16.54
N PHE A 260 -2.66 3.95 -16.94
CA PHE A 260 -1.69 3.24 -17.78
C PHE A 260 -1.47 3.92 -19.14
N GLY A 261 -2.47 4.63 -19.66
CA GLY A 261 -2.38 5.42 -20.89
C GLY A 261 -1.72 6.79 -20.74
N ILE A 262 -1.53 7.31 -19.51
CA ILE A 262 -0.89 8.62 -19.25
C ILE A 262 0.63 8.59 -19.48
N GLY A 263 1.25 7.40 -19.55
CA GLY A 263 2.64 7.24 -19.99
C GLY A 263 3.70 7.82 -19.04
N ASP A 264 4.86 8.19 -19.61
CA ASP A 264 6.09 8.59 -18.89
C ASP A 264 6.00 9.94 -18.16
N THR A 265 4.91 10.69 -18.30
CA THR A 265 4.78 12.02 -17.67
C THR A 265 4.71 11.96 -16.14
N LEU A 266 4.34 10.80 -15.59
CA LEU A 266 4.35 10.54 -14.14
C LEU A 266 5.76 10.44 -13.55
N ALA A 267 6.82 10.17 -14.34
CA ALA A 267 8.19 10.01 -13.85
C ALA A 267 8.79 11.30 -13.21
N THR A 268 8.13 12.43 -13.40
CA THR A 268 8.47 13.70 -12.72
C THR A 268 8.15 13.65 -11.21
N ILE A 269 7.12 12.89 -10.82
CA ILE A 269 6.75 12.64 -9.42
C ILE A 269 7.70 11.61 -8.83
N SER A 270 8.27 11.90 -7.65
CA SER A 270 9.31 11.09 -7.01
C SER A 270 8.94 9.61 -6.84
N GLU A 271 7.67 9.32 -6.57
CA GLU A 271 7.15 7.96 -6.32
C GLU A 271 7.10 7.08 -7.58
N TRP A 272 7.14 7.69 -8.77
CA TRP A 272 7.13 7.01 -10.08
C TRP A 272 8.52 6.94 -10.70
N ARG A 273 9.57 7.16 -9.91
CA ARG A 273 10.95 6.93 -10.32
C ARG A 273 11.37 5.49 -10.02
N SER A 274 12.39 5.03 -10.74
CA SER A 274 13.10 3.80 -10.40
C SER A 274 13.71 3.89 -8.99
N PRO A 275 13.86 2.77 -8.28
CA PRO A 275 14.48 2.74 -6.96
C PRO A 275 15.90 3.29 -7.02
N ASP A 276 16.24 4.15 -6.06
CA ASP A 276 17.59 4.69 -5.88
C ASP A 276 18.32 3.84 -4.83
N PHE A 277 19.06 2.84 -5.32
CA PHE A 277 19.78 1.89 -4.45
C PHE A 277 20.91 2.54 -3.64
N GLN A 278 21.41 3.71 -4.03
CA GLN A 278 22.37 4.46 -3.20
C GLN A 278 21.71 4.99 -1.94
N LYS A 279 20.41 5.35 -2.00
CA LYS A 279 19.61 5.75 -0.84
C LYS A 279 18.98 4.58 -0.11
N GLN A 280 18.78 3.45 -0.79
CA GLN A 280 18.07 2.27 -0.29
C GLN A 280 18.90 0.98 -0.46
N PRO A 281 20.14 0.91 0.09
CA PRO A 281 21.07 -0.21 -0.17
C PRO A 281 20.57 -1.55 0.38
N LEU A 282 19.72 -1.54 1.42
CA LEU A 282 19.14 -2.76 1.96
C LEU A 282 18.17 -3.43 0.98
N GLN A 283 17.44 -2.66 0.18
CA GLN A 283 16.55 -3.24 -0.84
C GLN A 283 17.37 -3.91 -1.95
N GLU A 284 18.47 -3.28 -2.38
CA GLU A 284 19.42 -3.88 -3.33
C GLU A 284 19.99 -5.18 -2.78
N LEU A 285 20.47 -5.17 -1.53
CA LEU A 285 21.03 -6.35 -0.88
C LEU A 285 20.03 -7.50 -0.82
N ILE A 286 18.75 -7.23 -0.51
CA ILE A 286 17.69 -8.24 -0.50
C ILE A 286 17.50 -8.84 -1.88
N LEU A 287 17.47 -8.03 -2.94
CA LEU A 287 17.37 -8.52 -4.32
C LEU A 287 18.57 -9.38 -4.70
N LEU A 288 19.79 -8.97 -4.33
CA LEU A 288 21.02 -9.72 -4.62
C LEU A 288 21.06 -11.05 -3.86
N ILE A 289 20.64 -11.08 -2.59
CA ILE A 289 20.53 -12.31 -1.80
C ILE A 289 19.47 -13.24 -2.42
N ALA A 290 18.31 -12.71 -2.81
CA ALA A 290 17.25 -13.49 -3.44
C ALA A 290 17.70 -14.07 -4.79
N LEU A 291 18.40 -13.28 -5.61
CA LEU A 291 18.97 -13.71 -6.89
C LEU A 291 20.03 -14.79 -6.67
N TYR A 292 20.99 -14.55 -5.77
CA TYR A 292 22.01 -15.53 -5.43
C TYR A 292 21.40 -16.84 -4.92
N ALA A 293 20.40 -16.78 -4.04
CA ALA A 293 19.72 -17.97 -3.53
C ALA A 293 18.98 -18.73 -4.64
N ALA A 294 18.28 -18.02 -5.53
CA ALA A 294 17.58 -18.62 -6.66
C ALA A 294 18.55 -19.33 -7.62
N LEU A 295 19.70 -18.71 -7.95
CA LEU A 295 20.69 -19.27 -8.85
C LEU A 295 21.50 -20.40 -8.21
N SER A 296 22.04 -20.19 -7.01
CA SER A 296 22.90 -21.17 -6.32
C SER A 296 22.17 -22.43 -5.91
N ARG A 297 20.86 -22.35 -5.66
CA ARG A 297 20.03 -23.51 -5.33
C ARG A 297 19.33 -24.11 -6.56
N GLY A 298 19.36 -23.44 -7.71
CA GLY A 298 18.72 -23.93 -8.94
C GLY A 298 17.20 -23.94 -8.86
N LEU A 299 16.60 -22.84 -8.38
CA LEU A 299 15.15 -22.67 -8.24
C LEU A 299 14.43 -22.85 -9.58
N LYS A 300 13.51 -23.81 -9.64
CA LYS A 300 12.65 -24.05 -10.80
C LYS A 300 11.23 -23.56 -10.53
N LEU A 301 10.74 -22.64 -11.34
CA LEU A 301 9.36 -22.17 -11.27
C LEU A 301 8.59 -22.59 -12.52
N PRO A 302 7.29 -22.96 -12.42
CA PRO A 302 6.41 -23.00 -13.58
C PRO A 302 6.45 -21.67 -14.34
N LEU A 303 6.30 -21.71 -15.67
CA LEU A 303 6.43 -20.52 -16.51
C LEU A 303 5.56 -19.36 -16.02
N LEU A 304 4.31 -19.62 -15.67
CA LEU A 304 3.38 -18.57 -15.22
C LEU A 304 3.81 -17.97 -13.87
N ARG A 305 4.33 -18.79 -12.93
CA ARG A 305 4.88 -18.32 -11.66
C ARG A 305 6.12 -17.47 -11.86
N LEU A 306 7.01 -17.90 -12.77
CA LEU A 306 8.19 -17.13 -13.14
C LEU A 306 7.79 -15.78 -13.72
N LEU A 307 6.83 -15.74 -14.65
CA LEU A 307 6.34 -14.49 -15.24
C LEU A 307 5.68 -13.57 -14.22
N ILE A 308 4.95 -14.11 -13.23
CA ILE A 308 4.39 -13.32 -12.13
C ILE A 308 5.52 -12.68 -11.31
N VAL A 309 6.51 -13.47 -10.87
CA VAL A 309 7.63 -12.95 -10.06
C VAL A 309 8.46 -11.93 -10.84
N LEU A 310 8.76 -12.21 -12.12
CA LEU A 310 9.48 -11.29 -13.00
C LEU A 310 8.67 -10.02 -13.28
N GLY A 311 7.35 -10.14 -13.43
CA GLY A 311 6.46 -8.99 -13.60
C GLY A 311 6.45 -8.09 -12.37
N LEU A 312 6.34 -8.67 -11.16
CA LEU A 312 6.43 -7.93 -9.90
C LEU A 312 7.80 -7.26 -9.73
N LEU A 313 8.87 -7.97 -10.09
CA LEU A 313 10.23 -7.42 -10.07
C LEU A 313 10.37 -6.26 -11.06
N HIS A 314 9.87 -6.42 -12.28
CA HIS A 314 9.87 -5.37 -13.29
C HIS A 314 9.11 -4.13 -12.81
N LEU A 315 7.91 -4.31 -12.22
CA LEU A 315 7.12 -3.22 -11.66
C LEU A 315 7.87 -2.44 -10.58
N TYR A 316 8.60 -3.14 -9.70
CA TYR A 316 9.44 -2.51 -8.68
C TYR A 316 10.65 -1.78 -9.27
N LEU A 317 11.38 -2.41 -10.20
CA LEU A 317 12.56 -1.79 -10.84
C LEU A 317 12.17 -0.59 -11.72
N ARG A 318 10.96 -0.60 -12.29
CA ARG A 318 10.42 0.54 -13.03
C ARG A 318 9.95 1.64 -12.09
N TYR A 319 9.23 1.29 -11.02
CA TYR A 319 8.63 2.24 -10.09
C TYR A 319 8.84 1.77 -8.65
N ALA A 320 9.63 2.53 -7.88
CA ALA A 320 10.01 2.20 -6.51
C ALA A 320 8.78 1.90 -5.64
N ARG A 321 7.67 2.63 -5.86
CA ARG A 321 6.34 2.44 -5.22
C ARG A 321 5.71 1.04 -5.35
N ASN A 322 6.32 0.10 -6.05
CA ASN A 322 5.84 -1.28 -6.16
C ASN A 322 6.68 -2.27 -5.34
N ALA A 323 7.61 -1.78 -4.51
CA ALA A 323 8.44 -2.61 -3.63
C ALA A 323 7.60 -3.58 -2.79
N GLU A 324 6.49 -3.08 -2.22
CA GLU A 324 5.56 -3.87 -1.42
C GLU A 324 4.89 -5.01 -2.19
N LEU A 325 4.60 -4.82 -3.47
CA LEU A 325 3.95 -5.84 -4.29
C LEU A 325 4.91 -7.02 -4.50
N LEU A 326 6.16 -6.73 -4.85
CA LEU A 326 7.20 -7.76 -4.97
C LEU A 326 7.43 -8.46 -3.63
N ALA A 327 7.68 -7.67 -2.60
CA ALA A 327 8.04 -8.11 -1.26
C ALA A 327 6.99 -8.99 -0.60
N MET A 328 5.71 -8.61 -0.72
CA MET A 328 4.61 -9.31 -0.06
C MET A 328 4.06 -10.47 -0.90
N LEU A 329 4.00 -10.33 -2.22
CA LEU A 329 3.33 -11.31 -3.08
C LEU A 329 4.26 -12.40 -3.59
N ALA A 330 5.52 -12.09 -3.90
CA ALA A 330 6.44 -13.11 -4.42
C ALA A 330 6.68 -14.26 -3.43
N PRO A 331 6.90 -14.02 -2.12
CA PRO A 331 7.04 -15.11 -1.15
C PRO A 331 5.81 -16.02 -1.10
N LEU A 332 4.60 -15.45 -1.14
CA LEU A 332 3.36 -16.23 -1.18
C LEU A 332 3.23 -17.06 -2.47
N ALA A 333 3.67 -16.50 -3.60
CA ALA A 333 3.64 -17.17 -4.89
C ALA A 333 4.61 -18.35 -4.98
N ILE A 334 5.75 -18.30 -4.28
CA ILE A 334 6.82 -19.31 -4.39
C ILE A 334 6.89 -20.27 -3.20
N ALA A 335 6.40 -19.92 -2.01
CA ALA A 335 6.60 -20.74 -0.80
C ALA A 335 6.16 -22.21 -0.95
N PRO A 336 4.99 -22.56 -1.53
CA PRO A 336 4.63 -23.96 -1.78
C PRO A 336 5.61 -24.69 -2.72
N LEU A 337 6.18 -23.97 -3.70
CA LEU A 337 7.13 -24.51 -4.67
C LEU A 337 8.51 -24.73 -4.04
N LEU A 338 8.95 -23.82 -3.16
CA LEU A 338 10.16 -23.98 -2.35
C LEU A 338 10.03 -25.22 -1.46
N ALA A 339 8.89 -25.36 -0.78
CA ALA A 339 8.59 -26.50 0.06
C ALA A 339 8.59 -27.82 -0.74
N ARG A 340 8.13 -27.81 -2.00
CA ARG A 340 8.17 -28.97 -2.90
C ARG A 340 9.57 -29.34 -3.35
N GLN A 341 10.40 -28.37 -3.72
CA GLN A 341 11.76 -28.63 -4.19
C GLN A 341 12.74 -28.97 -3.06
N TRP A 342 12.54 -28.37 -1.89
CA TRP A 342 13.35 -28.63 -0.70
C TRP A 342 12.48 -29.07 0.48
N PRO A 343 12.22 -30.39 0.62
CA PRO A 343 11.41 -30.92 1.71
C PRO A 343 11.91 -30.55 3.11
N SER A 344 13.19 -30.22 3.28
CA SER A 344 13.76 -29.73 4.54
C SER A 344 13.15 -28.42 5.03
N LEU A 345 12.56 -27.63 4.12
CA LEU A 345 11.84 -26.39 4.41
C LEU A 345 10.39 -26.64 4.87
N ARG A 346 9.82 -27.83 4.65
CA ARG A 346 8.44 -28.14 5.04
C ARG A 346 8.30 -28.24 6.56
N PRO A 347 7.25 -27.68 7.17
CA PRO A 347 6.94 -27.97 8.56
C PRO A 347 6.63 -29.46 8.75
N ASN A 348 7.22 -30.12 9.75
CA ASN A 348 6.84 -31.48 10.15
C ASN A 348 5.91 -31.47 11.36
N ALA A 349 4.99 -32.44 11.43
CA ALA A 349 4.04 -32.57 12.53
C ALA A 349 4.70 -32.82 13.90
N SER A 350 5.93 -33.35 13.92
CA SER A 350 6.75 -33.55 15.12
C SER A 350 7.54 -32.31 15.52
N ASP A 351 7.70 -31.30 14.65
CA ASP A 351 8.61 -30.18 14.90
C ASP A 351 8.20 -29.38 16.13
N GLY A 352 6.93 -29.38 16.56
CA GLY A 352 6.46 -28.66 17.74
C GLY A 352 6.47 -29.44 19.06
N LYS A 353 7.01 -30.66 19.08
CA LYS A 353 7.03 -31.54 20.28
C LYS A 353 8.44 -31.64 20.85
N GLY A 354 8.64 -31.14 22.07
CA GLY A 354 9.93 -31.19 22.79
C GLY A 354 10.32 -29.86 23.44
N SER A 355 11.45 -29.86 24.15
CA SER A 355 11.96 -28.68 24.87
C SER A 355 13.06 -27.91 24.13
N SER A 356 13.46 -28.37 22.94
CA SER A 356 14.49 -27.69 22.14
C SER A 356 14.02 -26.33 21.63
N LEU A 357 14.96 -25.41 21.35
CA LEU A 357 14.65 -24.11 20.77
C LEU A 357 13.90 -24.23 19.42
N ALA A 358 14.29 -25.21 18.60
CA ALA A 358 13.59 -25.52 17.36
C ALA A 358 12.13 -25.94 17.60
N ALA A 359 11.89 -26.72 18.66
CA ALA A 359 10.54 -27.16 19.02
C ALA A 359 9.65 -26.03 19.54
N GLN A 360 10.22 -25.13 20.35
CA GLN A 360 9.52 -23.93 20.80
C GLN A 360 9.19 -22.99 19.63
N ALA A 361 10.13 -22.80 18.71
CA ALA A 361 9.92 -21.98 17.51
C ALA A 361 8.82 -22.56 16.60
N ALA A 362 8.78 -23.88 16.42
CA ALA A 362 7.72 -24.54 15.66
C ALA A 362 6.36 -24.51 16.38
N ALA A 363 6.35 -24.60 17.72
CA ALA A 363 5.12 -24.45 18.49
C ALA A 363 4.52 -23.04 18.30
N LEU A 364 5.34 -21.98 18.35
CA LEU A 364 4.92 -20.60 18.11
C LEU A 364 4.51 -20.31 16.66
N ALA A 365 4.83 -21.20 15.70
CA ALA A 365 4.30 -21.09 14.36
C ALA A 365 2.83 -21.51 14.23
N GLN A 366 2.26 -22.21 15.22
CA GLN A 366 0.84 -22.53 15.25
C GLN A 366 -0.02 -21.27 15.50
N PRO A 367 -1.34 -21.28 15.19
CA PRO A 367 -2.23 -20.17 15.50
C PRO A 367 -2.19 -19.79 16.98
N ALA A 368 -2.33 -18.49 17.26
CA ALA A 368 -2.50 -18.02 18.63
C ALA A 368 -3.87 -18.44 19.15
N GLY A 369 -3.97 -18.66 20.47
CA GLY A 369 -5.24 -18.89 21.13
C GLY A 369 -6.12 -17.63 21.16
N ILE A 370 -7.44 -17.81 21.21
CA ILE A 370 -8.41 -16.72 21.12
C ILE A 370 -8.24 -15.70 22.27
N ALA A 371 -7.96 -16.17 23.50
CA ALA A 371 -7.75 -15.27 24.64
C ALA A 371 -6.47 -14.43 24.48
N ALA A 372 -5.40 -15.00 23.92
CA ALA A 372 -4.18 -14.26 23.60
C ALA A 372 -4.43 -13.17 22.53
N ILE A 373 -5.21 -13.48 21.48
CA ILE A 373 -5.60 -12.50 20.47
C ILE A 373 -6.44 -11.38 21.09
N ALA A 374 -7.44 -11.73 21.89
CA ALA A 374 -8.30 -10.75 22.57
C ALA A 374 -7.49 -9.83 23.50
N ALA A 375 -6.58 -10.42 24.29
CA ALA A 375 -5.69 -9.65 25.17
C ALA A 375 -4.76 -8.73 24.37
N ALA A 376 -4.20 -9.21 23.25
CA ALA A 376 -3.37 -8.40 22.37
C ALA A 376 -4.13 -7.21 21.78
N VAL A 377 -5.35 -7.43 21.29
CA VAL A 377 -6.22 -6.35 20.78
C VAL A 377 -6.56 -5.36 21.89
N ALA A 378 -6.93 -5.84 23.08
CA ALA A 378 -7.19 -4.98 24.24
C ALA A 378 -5.95 -4.14 24.61
N CYS A 379 -4.76 -4.74 24.62
CA CYS A 379 -3.50 -4.04 24.86
C CYS A 379 -3.25 -2.96 23.79
N CYS A 380 -3.45 -3.28 22.50
CA CYS A 380 -3.33 -2.30 21.42
C CYS A 380 -4.30 -1.12 21.59
N VAL A 381 -5.55 -1.39 21.95
CA VAL A 381 -6.58 -0.34 22.17
C VAL A 381 -6.21 0.54 23.36
N LEU A 382 -5.84 -0.06 24.49
CA LEU A 382 -5.42 0.68 25.69
C LEU A 382 -4.16 1.50 25.43
N PHE A 383 -3.17 0.92 24.75
CA PHE A 383 -1.94 1.61 24.36
C PHE A 383 -2.24 2.77 23.41
N ALA A 384 -3.03 2.56 22.37
CA ALA A 384 -3.43 3.63 21.45
C ALA A 384 -4.18 4.75 22.17
N ALA A 385 -5.13 4.43 23.05
CA ALA A 385 -5.85 5.42 23.85
C ALA A 385 -4.92 6.21 24.77
N PHE A 386 -3.95 5.54 25.40
CA PHE A 386 -2.93 6.20 26.21
C PHE A 386 -2.07 7.16 25.37
N VAL A 387 -1.57 6.71 24.22
CA VAL A 387 -0.70 7.52 23.35
C VAL A 387 -1.48 8.69 22.75
N VAL A 388 -2.69 8.48 22.23
CA VAL A 388 -3.57 9.55 21.72
C VAL A 388 -3.79 10.64 22.75
N ARG A 389 -3.94 10.27 24.03
CA ARG A 389 -4.21 11.22 25.12
C ARG A 389 -2.97 11.97 25.59
N HIS A 390 -1.79 11.35 25.58
CA HIS A 390 -0.60 11.89 26.25
C HIS A 390 0.53 12.26 25.30
N ALA A 391 0.57 11.73 24.08
CA ALA A 391 1.60 12.04 23.10
C ALA A 391 1.12 13.14 22.14
N ALA A 392 1.99 14.11 21.89
CA ALA A 392 1.78 15.13 20.86
C ALA A 392 2.16 14.57 19.48
N ILE A 393 1.33 13.66 18.95
CA ILE A 393 1.51 13.13 17.59
C ILE A 393 1.07 14.19 16.59
N ALA A 394 1.98 14.56 15.68
CA ALA A 394 1.70 15.44 14.56
C ALA A 394 2.56 15.05 13.34
N PRO A 395 2.09 15.31 12.11
CA PRO A 395 2.90 15.24 10.91
C PRO A 395 4.09 16.20 10.99
N PRO A 396 5.19 15.90 10.29
CA PRO A 396 6.36 16.78 10.24
C PRO A 396 6.05 18.10 9.50
N PRO A 397 6.76 19.20 9.82
CA PRO A 397 6.53 20.51 9.19
C PRO A 397 6.63 20.51 7.66
N GLN A 398 7.43 19.61 7.09
CA GLN A 398 7.62 19.48 5.63
C GLN A 398 6.35 19.03 4.89
N THR A 399 5.38 18.42 5.58
CA THR A 399 4.07 18.05 5.01
C THR A 399 2.92 18.81 5.64
N MET A 400 3.16 19.45 6.78
CA MET A 400 2.19 20.27 7.51
C MET A 400 2.82 21.62 7.89
N PRO A 401 2.88 22.60 6.97
CA PRO A 401 3.44 23.93 7.24
C PRO A 401 2.49 24.77 8.12
N SER A 402 2.28 24.31 9.37
CA SER A 402 1.28 24.86 10.29
C SER A 402 1.60 26.28 10.73
N ALA A 403 2.87 26.62 10.92
CA ALA A 403 3.30 27.95 11.33
C ALA A 403 3.07 28.98 10.21
N ALA A 404 3.44 28.66 8.97
CA ALA A 404 3.15 29.49 7.80
C ALA A 404 1.63 29.69 7.60
N MET A 405 0.83 28.63 7.77
CA MET A 405 -0.63 28.76 7.68
C MET A 405 -1.27 29.52 8.86
N ALA A 406 -0.71 29.41 10.06
CA ALA A 406 -1.13 30.23 11.20
C ALA A 406 -0.85 31.71 10.92
N TYR A 407 0.32 32.04 10.37
CA TYR A 407 0.63 33.39 9.90
C TYR A 407 -0.37 33.86 8.82
N ALA A 408 -0.61 33.05 7.79
CA ALA A 408 -1.53 33.41 6.70
C ALA A 408 -2.93 33.75 7.23
N LYS A 409 -3.43 32.98 8.20
CA LYS A 409 -4.71 33.24 8.87
C LYS A 409 -4.68 34.52 9.71
N GLN A 410 -3.63 34.75 10.49
CA GLN A 410 -3.47 35.96 11.33
C GLN A 410 -3.34 37.24 10.50
N ALA A 411 -2.61 37.17 9.38
CA ALA A 411 -2.42 38.27 8.45
C ALA A 411 -3.64 38.51 7.53
N GLY A 412 -4.71 37.71 7.66
CA GLY A 412 -5.92 37.84 6.84
C GLY A 412 -5.68 37.59 5.36
N LEU A 413 -4.71 36.73 5.02
CA LEU A 413 -4.44 36.39 3.62
C LEU A 413 -5.64 35.62 3.05
N THR A 414 -6.18 36.16 1.97
CA THR A 414 -7.33 35.61 1.24
C THR A 414 -7.01 35.63 -0.25
N GLY A 415 -7.81 34.93 -1.04
CA GLY A 415 -7.60 34.84 -2.49
C GLY A 415 -6.82 33.59 -2.91
N ARG A 416 -6.34 33.58 -4.15
CA ARG A 416 -5.76 32.40 -4.79
C ARG A 416 -4.30 32.21 -4.41
N VAL A 417 -3.97 31.01 -3.94
CA VAL A 417 -2.62 30.64 -3.54
C VAL A 417 -1.91 29.89 -4.65
N LEU A 418 -0.66 30.25 -4.94
CA LEU A 418 0.27 29.35 -5.64
C LEU A 418 1.01 28.51 -4.60
N ASN A 419 0.55 27.28 -4.38
CA ASN A 419 1.11 26.38 -3.39
C ASN A 419 2.08 25.35 -3.99
N HIS A 420 2.94 24.79 -3.15
CA HIS A 420 3.76 23.63 -3.48
C HIS A 420 2.90 22.35 -3.58
N TYR A 421 3.26 21.42 -4.48
CA TYR A 421 2.56 20.14 -4.67
C TYR A 421 2.31 19.40 -3.35
N ASN A 422 3.36 19.24 -2.53
CA ASN A 422 3.27 18.55 -1.23
C ASN A 422 2.49 19.33 -0.15
N PHE A 423 2.19 20.61 -0.36
CA PHE A 423 1.36 21.39 0.59
C PHE A 423 -0.12 21.37 0.22
N GLY A 424 -0.47 20.93 -0.99
CA GLY A 424 -1.84 20.92 -1.47
C GLY A 424 -2.76 20.11 -0.55
N GLY A 425 -2.31 18.93 -0.10
CA GLY A 425 -3.11 18.11 0.81
C GLY A 425 -3.48 18.83 2.11
N TYR A 426 -2.51 19.51 2.72
CA TYR A 426 -2.71 20.28 3.95
C TYR A 426 -3.63 21.50 3.73
N LEU A 427 -3.50 22.20 2.61
CA LEU A 427 -4.38 23.31 2.26
C LEU A 427 -5.84 22.87 2.08
N ILE A 428 -6.07 21.74 1.43
CA ILE A 428 -7.41 21.14 1.30
C ILE A 428 -7.99 20.87 2.70
N HIS A 429 -7.19 20.28 3.59
CA HIS A 429 -7.62 20.04 4.98
C HIS A 429 -7.91 21.32 5.75
N ALA A 430 -7.18 22.41 5.47
CA ALA A 430 -7.37 23.73 6.05
C ALA A 430 -8.52 24.53 5.39
N GLY A 431 -9.18 24.00 4.35
CA GLY A 431 -10.25 24.67 3.63
C GLY A 431 -9.80 25.78 2.68
N VAL A 432 -8.54 25.74 2.23
CA VAL A 432 -7.97 26.69 1.26
C VAL A 432 -7.94 26.04 -0.11
N PRO A 433 -8.62 26.61 -1.13
CA PRO A 433 -8.58 26.07 -2.48
C PRO A 433 -7.16 26.07 -3.07
N THR A 434 -6.76 24.95 -3.67
CA THR A 434 -5.39 24.73 -4.14
C THR A 434 -5.19 25.09 -5.62
N PHE A 435 -3.95 25.45 -5.96
CA PHE A 435 -3.49 25.52 -7.35
C PHE A 435 -3.15 24.13 -7.89
N ILE A 436 -2.53 23.30 -7.04
CA ILE A 436 -2.15 21.92 -7.33
C ILE A 436 -2.13 21.11 -6.03
N ASP A 437 -2.36 19.80 -6.11
CA ASP A 437 -2.25 18.87 -4.98
C ASP A 437 -1.94 17.44 -5.46
N GLY A 438 -1.86 16.50 -4.50
CA GLY A 438 -1.47 15.10 -4.71
C GLY A 438 -2.35 14.25 -5.63
N ARG A 439 -3.53 14.74 -6.04
CA ARG A 439 -4.47 14.00 -6.90
C ARG A 439 -4.00 13.98 -8.36
N GLY A 440 -2.92 13.26 -8.63
CA GLY A 440 -2.24 13.27 -9.92
C GLY A 440 -3.12 12.92 -11.12
N GLU A 441 -4.11 12.03 -10.95
CA GLU A 441 -5.07 11.69 -11.99
C GLU A 441 -6.03 12.84 -12.37
N LEU A 442 -6.27 13.79 -11.47
CA LEU A 442 -7.10 14.97 -11.73
C LEU A 442 -6.34 15.97 -12.61
N TYR A 443 -5.11 16.30 -12.22
CA TYR A 443 -4.30 17.31 -12.91
C TYR A 443 -3.71 16.79 -14.24
N GLY A 444 -3.44 15.49 -14.30
CA GLY A 444 -2.75 14.87 -15.43
C GLY A 444 -1.26 15.20 -15.46
N GLY A 445 -0.49 14.34 -16.13
CA GLY A 445 0.96 14.46 -16.16
C GLY A 445 1.45 15.79 -16.75
N ASP A 446 0.82 16.28 -17.82
CA ASP A 446 1.29 17.47 -18.52
C ASP A 446 1.17 18.74 -17.66
N PHE A 447 0.08 18.87 -16.90
CA PHE A 447 -0.08 19.99 -15.98
C PHE A 447 0.94 19.93 -14.85
N ILE A 448 1.14 18.74 -14.24
CA ILE A 448 2.12 18.52 -13.17
C ILE A 448 3.54 18.83 -13.66
N LYS A 449 3.88 18.40 -14.87
CA LYS A 449 5.17 18.68 -15.50
C LYS A 449 5.37 20.18 -15.72
N ARG A 450 4.41 20.87 -16.35
CA ARG A 450 4.47 22.32 -16.57
C ARG A 450 4.60 23.08 -15.24
N TYR A 451 3.82 22.68 -14.24
CA TYR A 451 3.92 23.24 -12.90
C TYR A 451 5.33 23.06 -12.30
N SER A 452 5.87 21.83 -12.35
CA SER A 452 7.19 21.51 -11.81
C SER A 452 8.30 22.31 -12.50
N GLU A 453 8.23 22.45 -13.83
CA GLU A 453 9.16 23.24 -14.62
C GLU A 453 9.03 24.73 -14.26
N MET A 454 7.82 25.24 -14.08
CA MET A 454 7.53 26.63 -13.74
C MET A 454 8.10 26.98 -12.36
N VAL A 455 7.79 26.23 -11.30
CA VAL A 455 8.32 26.52 -9.95
C VAL A 455 9.83 26.31 -9.84
N SER A 456 10.42 25.57 -10.79
CA SER A 456 11.87 25.37 -10.91
C SER A 456 12.57 26.41 -11.79
N LEU A 457 11.82 27.36 -12.37
CA LEU A 457 12.32 28.35 -13.34
C LEU A 457 12.99 27.70 -14.58
N ARG A 458 12.43 26.57 -15.03
CA ARG A 458 12.85 25.82 -16.23
C ARG A 458 11.79 25.80 -17.33
N SER A 459 10.60 26.34 -17.06
CA SER A 459 9.51 26.39 -18.05
C SER A 459 9.75 27.45 -19.11
N ALA A 460 9.12 27.26 -20.27
CA ALA A 460 9.01 28.28 -21.31
C ALA A 460 8.04 29.41 -20.92
N ASP A 461 7.03 29.11 -20.10
CA ASP A 461 6.08 30.11 -19.58
C ASP A 461 6.73 30.88 -18.41
N PRO A 462 6.91 32.21 -18.50
CA PRO A 462 7.42 33.02 -17.41
C PRO A 462 6.52 32.95 -16.17
N LEU A 463 7.11 32.79 -14.98
CA LEU A 463 6.35 32.64 -13.73
C LEU A 463 5.43 33.84 -13.47
N ASP A 464 5.88 35.05 -13.77
CA ASP A 464 5.12 36.29 -13.64
C ASP A 464 3.84 36.29 -14.48
N GLU A 465 3.91 35.83 -15.73
CA GLU A 465 2.71 35.65 -16.56
C GLU A 465 1.74 34.64 -15.96
N VAL A 466 2.25 33.56 -15.35
CA VAL A 466 1.40 32.55 -14.70
C VAL A 466 0.73 33.13 -13.44
N LEU A 467 1.47 33.89 -12.62
CA LEU A 467 0.92 34.58 -11.45
C LEU A 467 -0.24 35.49 -11.85
N ASP A 468 -0.11 36.21 -12.97
CA ASP A 468 -1.17 37.06 -13.52
C ASP A 468 -2.34 36.28 -14.11
N ARG A 469 -2.06 35.29 -14.97
CA ARG A 469 -3.07 34.46 -15.64
C ARG A 469 -4.01 33.79 -14.64
N TYR A 470 -3.46 33.28 -13.55
CA TYR A 470 -4.24 32.62 -12.50
C TYR A 470 -4.70 33.57 -11.40
N ARG A 471 -4.32 34.85 -11.45
CA ARG A 471 -4.65 35.88 -10.45
C ARG A 471 -4.22 35.45 -9.05
N ILE A 472 -2.96 35.09 -8.90
CA ILE A 472 -2.38 34.65 -7.63
C ILE A 472 -2.18 35.85 -6.71
N ASP A 473 -2.70 35.74 -5.48
CA ASP A 473 -2.65 36.77 -4.45
C ASP A 473 -1.50 36.53 -3.46
N TRP A 474 -1.15 35.26 -3.21
CA TRP A 474 -0.06 34.87 -2.33
C TRP A 474 0.52 33.51 -2.73
N THR A 475 1.73 33.19 -2.26
CA THR A 475 2.40 31.91 -2.53
C THR A 475 2.69 31.16 -1.24
N LEU A 476 2.79 29.83 -1.33
CA LEU A 476 3.22 28.97 -0.23
C LEU A 476 4.16 27.90 -0.78
N LEU A 477 5.46 28.12 -0.64
CA LEU A 477 6.50 27.29 -1.28
C LEU A 477 7.62 26.95 -0.29
N PRO A 478 8.29 25.79 -0.42
CA PRO A 478 9.48 25.46 0.36
C PRO A 478 10.58 26.52 0.22
N PRO A 479 11.43 26.73 1.24
CA PRO A 479 12.45 27.78 1.21
C PRO A 479 13.44 27.65 0.04
N ASP A 480 13.77 26.43 -0.36
CA ASP A 480 14.72 26.11 -1.43
C ASP A 480 14.10 26.19 -2.85
N GLN A 481 12.80 26.45 -2.97
CA GLN A 481 12.11 26.54 -4.25
C GLN A 481 12.69 27.69 -5.12
N PRO A 482 13.19 27.43 -6.34
CA PRO A 482 13.77 28.47 -7.20
C PRO A 482 12.84 29.66 -7.46
N ALA A 483 11.53 29.43 -7.59
CA ALA A 483 10.52 30.47 -7.72
C ALA A 483 10.61 31.58 -6.65
N ASN A 484 11.01 31.25 -5.41
CA ASN A 484 11.16 32.25 -4.34
C ASN A 484 12.23 33.30 -4.67
N LYS A 485 13.29 32.92 -5.41
CA LYS A 485 14.36 33.86 -5.81
C LYS A 485 13.85 34.89 -6.82
N LEU A 486 12.94 34.50 -7.71
CA LEU A 486 12.30 35.41 -8.66
C LEU A 486 11.29 36.30 -7.93
N LEU A 487 10.42 35.72 -7.09
CA LEU A 487 9.43 36.46 -6.29
C LEU A 487 10.07 37.55 -5.41
N ALA A 488 11.25 37.30 -4.85
CA ALA A 488 12.00 38.28 -4.07
C ALA A 488 12.48 39.52 -4.87
N ARG A 489 12.50 39.43 -6.20
CA ARG A 489 12.93 40.51 -7.11
C ARG A 489 11.80 41.04 -7.99
N LEU A 490 10.64 40.38 -7.98
CA LEU A 490 9.53 40.70 -8.84
C LEU A 490 8.78 41.93 -8.30
N PRO A 491 8.60 43.01 -9.09
CA PRO A 491 7.81 44.17 -8.65
C PRO A 491 6.39 43.76 -8.26
N GLY A 492 5.86 44.39 -7.21
CA GLY A 492 4.51 44.08 -6.70
C GLY A 492 4.43 42.83 -5.83
N TRP A 493 5.56 42.19 -5.48
CA TRP A 493 5.62 41.07 -4.54
C TRP A 493 6.53 41.39 -3.36
N ARG A 494 6.13 40.95 -2.17
CA ARG A 494 6.97 41.06 -0.95
C ARG A 494 6.96 39.76 -0.16
N GLN A 495 8.09 39.41 0.43
CA GLN A 495 8.16 38.31 1.38
C GLN A 495 7.42 38.72 2.66
N ALA A 496 6.42 37.94 3.05
CA ALA A 496 5.58 38.20 4.21
C ALA A 496 5.96 37.31 5.40
N TYR A 497 6.43 36.09 5.12
CA TYR A 497 6.81 35.10 6.12
C TYR A 497 7.87 34.13 5.57
N ALA A 498 8.74 33.62 6.44
CA ALA A 498 9.67 32.54 6.13
C ALA A 498 10.03 31.76 7.40
N ASP A 499 10.05 30.44 7.31
CA ASP A 499 10.62 29.52 8.30
C ASP A 499 11.39 28.39 7.60
N GLU A 500 11.76 27.34 8.35
CA GLU A 500 12.49 26.18 7.82
C GLU A 500 11.67 25.31 6.85
N ALA A 501 10.34 25.41 6.88
CA ALA A 501 9.43 24.56 6.11
C ALA A 501 8.81 25.28 4.91
N ALA A 502 8.49 26.57 5.03
CA ALA A 502 7.77 27.32 4.00
C ALA A 502 8.08 28.82 4.01
N VAL A 503 7.91 29.42 2.83
CA VAL A 503 8.01 30.86 2.56
C VAL A 503 6.70 31.33 1.95
N ILE A 504 6.23 32.49 2.39
CA ILE A 504 5.06 33.16 1.84
C ILE A 504 5.48 34.48 1.22
N PHE A 505 5.17 34.64 -0.06
CA PHE A 505 5.12 35.93 -0.72
C PHE A 505 3.68 36.39 -0.87
N VAL A 506 3.45 37.69 -0.76
CA VAL A 506 2.14 38.30 -1.00
C VAL A 506 2.25 39.35 -2.08
N ARG A 507 1.19 39.46 -2.88
CA ARG A 507 1.06 40.51 -3.88
C ARG A 507 0.69 41.82 -3.19
N SER A 508 1.52 42.84 -3.35
CA SER A 508 1.22 44.21 -2.96
C SER A 508 0.12 44.73 -3.89
N ARG A 509 -0.99 45.16 -3.31
CA ARG A 509 -2.10 45.79 -4.05
C ARG A 509 -1.77 47.22 -4.44
#